data_AF-A0A7S0HAT3-F1
#
_entry.id   AF-A0A7S0HAT3-F1
#
_cell.length_a   1.000
_cell.length_b   1.000
_cell.length_c   1.000
_cell.angle_alpha   90.00
_cell.angle_beta   90.00
_cell.angle_gamma   90.00
#
_symmetry.space_group_name_H-M   'P 1'
#
loop_
_entity.id
_entity.type
_entity.pdbx_description
1 polymer ?
#
loop_
_entity_poly.entity_id
_entity_poly.type
_entity_poly.pdbx_seq_one_letter_code
_entity_poly.pdbx_strand_id
1 'polypeptide(L)'
;MVCTDVAGRGIDISGVEHVVNFDCPKNIEDYTHRVGRTGRAGKSGVATTILTPEDTHIYYDLKEKLQESNQAVPREIASHPASSQKPGAVPQKPRQQVQYVDVEAGRRGGPRN
;
A
#
# COMPACT_ATOMS: atom_id res chain seq x y z
N MET A 1 15.83 -19.16 -14.46
CA MET A 1 15.81 -19.91 -13.19
C MET A 1 14.46 -19.67 -12.53
N VAL A 2 13.85 -20.70 -11.93
CA VAL A 2 12.59 -20.59 -11.19
C VAL A 2 12.87 -20.94 -9.73
N CYS A 3 12.56 -20.03 -8.80
CA CYS A 3 12.79 -20.22 -7.36
C CYS A 3 11.62 -19.67 -6.55
N THR A 4 11.29 -20.34 -5.45
CA THR A 4 10.39 -19.84 -4.40
C THR A 4 11.22 -19.17 -3.28
N ASP A 5 10.63 -18.30 -2.47
CA ASP A 5 11.34 -17.54 -1.40
C ASP A 5 12.12 -18.42 -0.41
N VAL A 6 11.79 -19.71 -0.32
CA VAL A 6 12.46 -20.69 0.55
C VAL A 6 13.72 -21.25 -0.11
N ALA A 7 13.70 -21.47 -1.43
CA ALA A 7 14.82 -22.08 -2.16
C ALA A 7 15.97 -21.09 -2.47
N GLY A 8 15.73 -19.78 -2.35
CA GLY A 8 16.73 -18.74 -2.66
C GLY A 8 17.61 -18.29 -1.49
N ARG A 9 17.29 -18.66 -0.25
CA ARG A 9 18.09 -18.25 0.93
C ARG A 9 19.40 -19.04 0.95
N GLY A 10 20.51 -18.37 0.63
CA GLY A 10 21.85 -18.96 0.59
C GLY A 10 22.47 -19.06 -0.82
N ILE A 11 21.72 -18.69 -1.86
CA ILE A 11 22.24 -18.61 -3.24
C ILE A 11 22.22 -17.14 -3.65
N ASP A 12 23.39 -16.51 -3.72
CA ASP A 12 23.51 -15.14 -4.20
C ASP A 12 23.54 -15.13 -5.73
N ILE A 13 22.42 -14.69 -6.32
CA ILE A 13 22.26 -14.62 -7.77
C ILE A 13 22.19 -13.15 -8.12
N SER A 14 23.24 -12.67 -8.75
CA SER A 14 23.38 -11.28 -9.22
C SER A 14 23.43 -11.25 -10.74
N GLY A 15 23.07 -10.10 -11.32
CA GLY A 15 23.11 -9.92 -12.78
C GLY A 15 21.97 -10.59 -13.54
N VAL A 16 20.80 -10.75 -12.90
CA VAL A 16 19.60 -11.27 -13.56
C VAL A 16 19.06 -10.22 -14.53
N GLU A 17 18.71 -10.60 -15.76
CA GLU A 17 18.15 -9.67 -16.75
C GLU A 17 16.66 -9.40 -16.54
N HIS A 18 15.91 -10.43 -16.13
CA HIS A 18 14.47 -10.35 -15.92
C HIS A 18 14.06 -11.10 -14.65
N VAL A 19 13.38 -10.41 -13.74
CA VAL A 19 12.73 -10.97 -12.56
C VAL A 19 11.23 -11.09 -12.82
N VAL A 20 10.67 -12.28 -12.62
CA VAL A 20 9.22 -12.51 -12.69
C VAL A 20 8.71 -12.98 -11.33
N ASN A 21 7.89 -12.16 -10.67
CA ASN A 21 7.14 -12.54 -9.48
C ASN A 21 5.87 -13.26 -9.93
N PHE A 22 5.89 -14.59 -9.89
CA PHE A 22 4.70 -15.39 -10.19
C PHE A 22 3.62 -15.22 -9.12
N ASP A 23 4.03 -15.21 -7.85
CA ASP A 23 3.19 -14.84 -6.72
C ASP A 23 3.60 -13.47 -6.18
N CYS A 24 2.61 -12.65 -5.86
CA CYS A 24 2.82 -11.34 -5.29
C CYS A 24 3.57 -11.43 -3.93
N PRO A 25 4.62 -10.62 -3.70
CA PRO A 25 5.26 -10.52 -2.39
C PRO A 25 4.27 -10.11 -1.28
N LYS A 26 4.55 -10.56 -0.06
CA LYS A 26 3.70 -10.25 1.12
C LYS A 26 3.85 -8.81 1.61
N ASN A 27 4.97 -8.17 1.34
CA ASN A 27 5.30 -6.81 1.73
C ASN A 27 6.19 -6.15 0.67
N ILE A 28 6.36 -4.83 0.76
CA ILE A 28 7.09 -4.04 -0.24
C ILE A 28 8.60 -4.20 -0.14
N GLU A 29 9.12 -4.55 1.05
CA GLU A 29 10.54 -4.82 1.27
C GLU A 29 10.98 -6.07 0.49
N ASP A 30 10.21 -7.15 0.57
CA ASP A 30 10.44 -8.40 -0.16
C ASP A 30 10.33 -8.17 -1.67
N TYR A 31 9.35 -7.37 -2.13
CA TYR A 31 9.26 -6.95 -3.52
C TYR A 31 10.54 -6.24 -3.98
N THR A 32 10.99 -5.25 -3.20
CA THR A 32 12.20 -4.47 -3.52
C THR A 32 13.44 -5.35 -3.55
N HIS A 33 13.58 -6.29 -2.61
CA HIS A 33 14.70 -7.24 -2.58
C HIS A 33 14.69 -8.20 -3.77
N ARG A 34 13.51 -8.67 -4.22
CA ARG A 34 13.38 -9.55 -5.39
C ARG A 34 13.74 -8.81 -6.68
N VAL A 35 13.17 -7.63 -6.92
CA VAL A 35 13.46 -6.87 -8.15
C VAL A 35 14.87 -6.27 -8.16
N GLY A 36 15.46 -6.03 -6.99
CA GLY A 36 16.86 -5.61 -6.83
C GLY A 36 17.91 -6.63 -7.28
N ARG A 37 17.49 -7.80 -7.77
CA ARG A 37 18.34 -8.81 -8.42
C ARG A 37 18.63 -8.49 -9.89
N THR A 38 17.86 -7.59 -10.49
CA THR A 38 18.07 -7.06 -11.84
C THR A 38 18.52 -5.60 -11.83
N GLY A 39 18.85 -5.04 -12.99
CA GLY A 39 19.07 -3.60 -13.17
C GLY A 39 20.32 -3.01 -12.51
N ARG A 40 21.36 -3.82 -12.26
CA ARG A 40 22.61 -3.37 -11.60
C ARG A 40 23.66 -2.91 -12.61
N ALA A 41 24.58 -2.06 -12.14
CA ALA A 41 25.74 -1.57 -12.90
C ALA A 41 25.39 -0.89 -14.25
N GLY A 42 24.32 -0.09 -14.26
CA GLY A 42 23.91 0.69 -15.44
C GLY A 42 23.20 -0.11 -16.53
N LYS A 43 22.95 -1.41 -16.31
CA LYS A 43 22.13 -2.23 -17.20
C LYS A 43 20.65 -2.04 -16.88
N SER A 44 19.81 -2.00 -17.92
CA SER A 44 18.37 -2.11 -17.72
C SER A 44 18.01 -3.50 -17.20
N GLY A 45 17.04 -3.53 -16.30
CA GLY A 45 16.50 -4.75 -15.74
C GLY A 45 14.98 -4.72 -15.83
N VAL A 46 14.36 -5.84 -16.15
CA VAL A 46 12.90 -5.93 -16.21
C VAL A 46 12.39 -6.68 -14.98
N ALA A 47 11.33 -6.16 -14.37
CA ALA A 47 10.60 -6.85 -13.32
C ALA A 47 9.12 -6.93 -13.70
N THR A 48 8.56 -8.13 -13.66
CA THR A 48 7.13 -8.36 -13.92
C THR A 48 6.51 -9.05 -12.73
N THR A 49 5.41 -8.52 -12.21
CA THR A 49 4.67 -9.13 -11.11
C THR A 49 3.27 -9.47 -11.59
N ILE A 50 2.87 -10.72 -11.36
CA ILE A 50 1.49 -11.16 -11.55
C ILE A 50 0.73 -10.79 -10.28
N LEU A 51 -0.34 -10.02 -10.44
CA LEU A 51 -1.20 -9.58 -9.35
C LEU A 51 -2.57 -10.23 -9.50
N THR A 52 -3.13 -10.64 -8.36
CA THR A 52 -4.50 -11.10 -8.25
C THR A 52 -5.35 -10.04 -7.51
N PRO A 53 -6.69 -10.13 -7.58
CA PRO A 53 -7.57 -9.27 -6.79
C PRO A 53 -7.42 -9.43 -5.27
N GLU A 54 -6.73 -10.48 -4.80
CA GLU A 54 -6.52 -10.75 -3.38
C GLU A 54 -5.30 -9.99 -2.82
N ASP A 55 -4.39 -9.55 -3.69
CA ASP A 55 -3.11 -8.91 -3.33
C ASP A 55 -3.24 -7.42 -2.96
N THR A 56 -4.42 -7.00 -2.54
CA THR A 56 -4.74 -5.59 -2.25
C THR A 56 -3.87 -4.98 -1.15
N HIS A 57 -3.27 -5.81 -0.28
CA HIS A 57 -2.44 -5.39 0.85
C HIS A 57 -1.19 -4.63 0.41
N ILE A 58 -0.66 -4.87 -0.79
CA ILE A 58 0.56 -4.20 -1.28
C ILE A 58 0.27 -3.02 -2.21
N TYR A 59 -0.98 -2.83 -2.65
CA TYR A 59 -1.31 -1.93 -3.76
C TYR A 59 -0.90 -0.48 -3.49
N TYR A 60 -1.08 -0.02 -2.25
CA TYR A 60 -0.67 1.32 -1.84
C TYR A 60 0.86 1.47 -1.98
N ASP A 61 1.63 0.60 -1.33
CA ASP A 61 3.09 0.72 -1.31
C ASP A 61 3.70 0.47 -2.70
N LEU A 62 3.12 -0.45 -3.47
CA LEU A 62 3.52 -0.73 -4.85
C LEU A 62 3.28 0.48 -5.76
N LYS A 63 2.14 1.16 -5.62
CA LYS A 63 1.83 2.38 -6.37
C LYS A 63 2.84 3.48 -6.06
N GLU A 64 3.08 3.77 -4.78
CA GLU A 64 4.08 4.75 -4.35
C GLU A 64 5.45 4.39 -4.93
N LYS A 65 5.83 3.10 -4.88
CA LYS A 65 7.14 2.65 -5.37
C LYS A 65 7.32 2.82 -6.87
N LEU A 66 6.27 2.55 -7.64
CA LEU A 66 6.26 2.76 -9.09
C LEU A 66 6.37 4.26 -9.42
N GLN A 67 5.68 5.13 -8.67
CA GLN A 67 5.76 6.59 -8.84
C GLN A 67 7.15 7.13 -8.50
N GLU A 68 7.76 6.71 -7.37
CA GLU A 68 9.14 7.05 -7.00
C GLU A 68 10.15 6.67 -8.09
N SER A 69 9.90 5.55 -8.76
CA SER A 69 10.77 4.98 -9.79
C SER A 69 10.47 5.53 -11.20
N ASN A 70 9.61 6.55 -11.32
CA ASN A 70 9.12 7.11 -12.58
C ASN A 70 8.57 6.04 -13.55
N GLN A 71 7.97 4.97 -13.01
CA GLN A 71 7.35 3.91 -13.79
C GLN A 71 5.87 4.20 -14.00
N ALA A 72 5.33 3.70 -15.11
CA ALA A 72 3.90 3.76 -15.36
C ALA A 72 3.14 2.91 -14.33
N VAL A 73 2.19 3.53 -13.63
CA VAL A 73 1.30 2.81 -12.71
C VAL A 73 0.14 2.22 -13.52
N PRO A 74 -0.07 0.89 -13.49
CA PRO A 74 -1.23 0.27 -14.13
C PRO A 74 -2.55 0.86 -13.60
N ARG A 75 -3.54 1.03 -14.49
CA ARG A 75 -4.83 1.65 -14.16
C ARG A 75 -5.56 0.86 -13.08
N GLU A 76 -5.39 -0.46 -13.09
CA GLU A 76 -5.97 -1.42 -12.15
C GLU A 76 -5.56 -1.07 -10.72
N ILE A 77 -4.27 -0.81 -10.49
CA ILE A 77 -3.75 -0.40 -9.18
C ILE A 77 -4.19 1.04 -8.88
N ALA A 78 -4.01 1.96 -9.83
CA ALA A 78 -4.28 3.39 -9.63
C ALA A 78 -5.75 3.69 -9.28
N SER A 79 -6.69 2.92 -9.81
CA SER A 79 -8.13 3.10 -9.59
C SER A 79 -8.66 2.31 -8.39
N HIS A 80 -7.88 1.37 -7.84
CA HIS A 80 -8.34 0.50 -6.77
C HIS A 80 -8.37 1.24 -5.41
N PRO A 81 -9.44 1.09 -4.60
CA PRO A 81 -9.55 1.79 -3.32
C PRO A 81 -8.43 1.44 -2.33
N ALA A 82 -7.90 0.22 -2.38
CA ALA A 82 -6.77 -0.20 -1.54
C ALA A 82 -5.45 0.54 -1.85
N SER A 83 -5.35 1.22 -3.01
CA SER A 83 -4.17 2.03 -3.36
C SER A 83 -4.23 3.47 -2.79
N SER A 84 -5.32 3.84 -2.11
CA SER A 84 -5.52 5.19 -1.58
C SER A 84 -5.11 5.35 -0.12
N GLN A 85 -5.05 4.27 0.66
CA GLN A 85 -4.75 4.31 2.09
C GLN A 85 -3.63 3.34 2.45
N LYS A 86 -2.70 3.77 3.30
CA LYS A 86 -1.65 2.91 3.85
C LYS A 86 -2.26 1.72 4.61
N PRO A 87 -1.90 0.48 4.28
CA PRO A 87 -2.30 -0.70 5.03
C PRO A 87 -1.89 -0.52 6.51
N GLY A 88 -2.85 -0.59 7.43
CA GLY A 88 -2.59 -0.43 8.86
C GLY A 88 -2.67 1.01 9.41
N ALA A 89 -3.01 2.02 8.59
CA ALA A 89 -3.42 3.31 9.12
C ALA A 89 -4.75 3.15 9.87
N VAL A 90 -4.71 3.23 11.20
CA VAL A 90 -5.92 3.29 12.02
C VAL A 90 -6.79 4.43 11.50
N PRO A 91 -8.06 4.19 11.09
CA PRO A 91 -8.91 5.29 10.68
C PRO A 91 -9.10 6.21 11.87
N GLN A 92 -8.46 7.38 11.86
CA GLN A 92 -8.83 8.46 12.76
C GLN A 92 -10.25 8.84 12.37
N LYS A 93 -11.24 8.33 13.12
CA LYS A 93 -12.61 8.84 13.03
C LYS A 93 -12.49 10.37 13.09
N PRO A 94 -13.06 11.12 12.14
CA PRO A 94 -13.12 12.56 12.28
C PRO A 94 -13.78 12.82 13.63
N ARG A 95 -13.07 13.55 14.48
CA ARG A 95 -13.55 13.93 15.81
C ARG A 95 -14.84 14.70 15.56
N GLN A 96 -15.96 14.00 15.67
CA GLN A 96 -17.29 14.56 15.45
C GLN A 96 -17.37 15.70 16.46
N GLN A 97 -17.39 16.94 15.96
CA GLN A 97 -17.65 18.09 16.80
C GLN A 97 -19.04 17.83 17.39
N VAL A 98 -19.07 17.34 18.62
CA VAL A 98 -20.31 17.22 19.38
C VAL A 98 -20.75 18.65 19.60
N GLN A 99 -21.69 19.10 18.78
CA GLN A 99 -22.31 20.41 18.92
C GLN A 99 -23.14 20.36 20.21
N TYR A 100 -22.56 20.88 21.30
CA TYR A 100 -23.34 21.18 22.49
C TYR A 100 -24.32 22.30 22.12
N VAL A 101 -25.60 21.95 22.07
CA VAL A 101 -26.69 22.93 22.07
C VAL A 101 -26.98 23.28 23.51
N ASP A 102 -26.54 24.46 23.93
CA ASP A 102 -26.96 25.04 25.20
C ASP A 102 -28.48 25.22 25.18
N VAL A 103 -29.18 24.44 26.01
CA VAL A 103 -30.62 24.58 26.21
C VAL A 103 -30.80 25.68 27.26
N GLU A 104 -31.14 26.89 26.81
CA GLU A 104 -31.52 27.98 27.72
C GLU A 104 -32.69 27.50 28.59
N ALA A 105 -32.42 27.36 29.89
CA ALA A 105 -33.44 27.04 30.88
C ALA A 105 -34.48 28.17 30.91
N GLY A 106 -35.62 27.93 30.25
CA GLY A 106 -36.73 28.87 30.19
C GLY A 106 -37.14 29.34 31.58
N ARG A 107 -37.07 30.66 31.79
CA ARG A 107 -37.64 31.36 32.95
C ARG A 107 -39.15 31.11 32.97
N ARG A 108 -39.61 30.14 33.74
CA ARG A 108 -41.03 30.02 34.12
C ARG A 108 -41.26 30.81 35.39
N GLY A 109 -41.93 31.95 35.24
CA GLY A 109 -42.47 32.73 36.33
C GLY A 109 -43.81 32.18 36.85
N GLY A 110 -44.00 32.36 38.17
CA GLY A 110 -45.29 32.50 38.87
C GLY A 110 -45.99 31.22 39.35
N PRO A 111 -46.93 31.31 40.32
CA PRO A 111 -47.49 32.50 40.97
C PRO A 111 -47.30 32.56 42.51
N ARG A 112 -47.57 33.75 43.04
CA ARG A 112 -47.76 34.05 44.46
C ARG A 112 -49.08 33.46 44.95
N ASN A 113 -49.07 32.86 46.14
CA ASN A 113 -50.12 32.94 47.16
C ASN A 113 -49.51 32.59 48.52
#